data_AF-A0AA90TLC2-F1
#
_entry.id   AF-A0AA90TLC2-F1
#
_cell.length_a   1.000
_cell.length_b   1.000
_cell.length_c   1.000
_cell.angle_alpha   90.00
_cell.angle_beta   90.00
_cell.angle_gamma   90.00
#
_symmetry.space_group_name_H-M   'P 1'
#
loop_
_entity.id
_entity.type
_entity.pdbx_description
1 polymer ?
#
loop_
_entity_poly.entity_id
_entity_poly.type
_entity_poly.pdbx_seq_one_letter_code
_entity_poly.pdbx_strand_id
1 'polypeptide(L)'
;MTQTEKLGIVVAGHGSRDPDAVREFEALVELVRARAPDDIVTHGYLEFSSPTIAEAVQGNLAAGTRQVAVVPGVLLAARHAKNDMPAEVQAMARDYPDIDFHFGAPMNLHPQLLQLAQERIVEAEATSPLTVRRSDTCLVLVGRGTTDPDANGEVAKLARMLEEGMGFGGVYVCYSGTATPLVADGLRAAARMGFQRLVVLPFFLFDGVLVKRIYAAADDLREREPGLEVLKAGYFGVHSHVADVIIERAREAVAGRAAMNCSLCKYRVQIVGFEQQVGEPQQAHHLAVRGLLAQEPAVVAAPTYAPYEPHPIEAESFQIIAAGRDWSGFPDSHMTILQRLVHTSGDFGAVDDMYFSPGAVESGILALLRCKRVLTDVTMVQTGLKRQLLETLGIDTWCGVHDRETHLMSAAEGITRSAAGIRRGWQKFGNDVVLSIGDAPTAIAEAVRLIRDHGWRPQLVIGLPVGFVGTRETKDELRRCLQVPRITNSGTRGGSPWAASVVNGLMIDALNQLAGYEAR
;
A
#
# COMPACT_ATOMS: atom_id res chain seq x y z
N MET A 1 -17.72 -12.82 34.24
CA MET A 1 -17.15 -12.50 32.92
C MET A 1 -15.68 -12.86 32.99
N THR A 2 -15.23 -13.86 32.24
CA THR A 2 -13.80 -14.10 32.03
C THR A 2 -13.24 -12.89 31.30
N GLN A 3 -12.23 -12.21 31.86
CA GLN A 3 -11.43 -11.30 31.06
C GLN A 3 -10.78 -12.14 29.97
N THR A 4 -10.99 -11.79 28.70
CA THR A 4 -10.18 -12.34 27.61
C THR A 4 -8.75 -11.91 27.88
N GLU A 5 -7.85 -12.85 28.12
CA GLU A 5 -6.44 -12.51 28.35
C GLU A 5 -5.90 -11.80 27.10
N LYS A 6 -5.27 -10.64 27.29
CA LYS A 6 -4.69 -9.88 26.20
C LYS A 6 -3.50 -10.64 25.63
N LEU A 7 -3.44 -10.80 24.31
CA LEU A 7 -2.26 -11.32 23.65
C LEU A 7 -1.14 -10.28 23.73
N GLY A 8 0.05 -10.73 24.13
CA GLY A 8 1.27 -9.97 23.90
C GLY A 8 1.76 -10.18 22.47
N ILE A 9 1.90 -9.12 21.69
CA ILE A 9 2.53 -9.14 20.38
C ILE A 9 3.89 -8.45 20.49
N VAL A 10 4.97 -9.16 20.16
CA VAL A 10 6.33 -8.63 20.14
C VAL A 10 6.83 -8.65 18.69
N VAL A 11 6.94 -7.46 18.08
CA VAL A 11 7.47 -7.32 16.73
C VAL A 11 9.00 -7.36 16.78
N ALA A 12 9.59 -8.44 16.29
CA ALA A 12 11.04 -8.67 16.30
C ALA A 12 11.70 -8.10 15.04
N GLY A 13 12.26 -6.89 15.16
CA GLY A 13 13.03 -6.24 14.10
C GLY A 13 14.45 -6.81 13.97
N HIS A 14 15.04 -6.72 12.78
CA HIS A 14 16.49 -6.97 12.62
C HIS A 14 17.31 -5.90 13.35
N GLY A 15 16.85 -4.64 13.31
CA GLY A 15 17.57 -3.46 13.80
C GLY A 15 18.53 -2.87 12.78
N SER A 16 18.92 -1.61 12.98
CA SER A 16 19.63 -0.82 11.98
C SER A 16 20.59 0.18 12.63
N ARG A 17 21.62 0.56 11.86
CA ARG A 17 22.48 1.72 12.18
C ARG A 17 21.98 3.02 11.56
N ASP A 18 20.98 2.94 10.68
CA ASP A 18 20.34 4.07 10.02
C ASP A 18 19.14 4.51 10.88
N PRO A 19 19.15 5.72 11.47
CA PRO A 19 18.07 6.18 12.35
C PRO A 19 16.77 6.43 11.60
N ASP A 20 16.79 6.64 10.26
CA ASP A 20 15.56 6.69 9.46
C ASP A 20 14.84 5.33 9.47
N ALA A 21 15.60 4.25 9.25
CA ALA A 21 15.04 2.89 9.24
C ALA A 21 14.53 2.42 10.61
N VAL A 22 15.13 2.92 11.71
CA VAL A 22 14.63 2.71 13.08
C VAL A 22 13.28 3.42 13.26
N ARG A 23 13.19 4.71 12.90
CA ARG A 23 11.94 5.48 12.97
C ARG A 23 10.82 4.88 12.12
N GLU A 24 11.10 4.41 10.90
CA GLU A 24 10.08 3.76 10.07
C GLU A 24 9.59 2.44 10.69
N PHE A 25 10.49 1.64 11.29
CA PHE A 25 10.07 0.42 11.99
C PHE A 25 9.21 0.74 13.22
N GLU A 26 9.57 1.75 14.01
CA GLU A 26 8.78 2.21 15.16
C GLU A 26 7.41 2.74 14.73
N ALA A 27 7.35 3.54 13.66
CA ALA A 27 6.08 4.02 13.10
C ALA A 27 5.19 2.87 12.58
N LEU A 28 5.77 1.79 12.02
CA LEU A 28 5.04 0.58 11.69
C LEU A 28 4.50 -0.13 12.95
N VAL A 29 5.26 -0.18 14.05
CA VAL A 29 4.80 -0.76 15.32
C VAL A 29 3.66 0.06 15.93
N GLU A 30 3.72 1.39 15.86
CA GLU A 30 2.60 2.25 16.27
C GLU A 30 1.35 1.99 15.44
N LEU A 31 1.50 1.77 14.12
CA LEU A 31 0.38 1.39 13.25
C LEU A 31 -0.19 0.01 13.61
N VAL A 32 0.66 -0.98 13.94
CA VAL A 32 0.22 -2.29 14.47
C VAL A 32 -0.55 -2.10 15.78
N ARG A 33 -0.06 -1.27 16.71
CA ARG A 33 -0.73 -1.00 17.99
C ARG A 33 -2.10 -0.34 17.79
N ALA A 34 -2.19 0.66 16.91
CA ALA A 34 -3.45 1.32 16.59
C ALA A 34 -4.50 0.37 15.99
N ARG A 35 -4.05 -0.68 15.27
CA ARG A 35 -4.91 -1.69 14.63
C ARG A 35 -5.19 -2.92 15.49
N ALA A 36 -4.52 -3.05 16.64
CA ALA A 36 -4.70 -4.13 17.62
C ALA A 36 -4.94 -3.58 19.05
N PRO A 37 -6.00 -2.77 19.28
CA PRO A 37 -6.20 -2.05 20.55
C PRO A 37 -6.46 -2.97 21.76
N ASP A 38 -6.92 -4.19 21.52
CA ASP A 38 -7.16 -5.19 22.57
C ASP A 38 -5.88 -5.90 23.02
N ASP A 39 -4.82 -5.90 22.21
CA ASP A 39 -3.54 -6.57 22.47
C ASP A 39 -2.52 -5.64 23.12
N ILE A 40 -1.43 -6.20 23.63
CA ILE A 40 -0.25 -5.43 24.07
C ILE A 40 0.85 -5.56 23.02
N VAL A 41 1.05 -4.49 22.25
CA VAL A 41 2.05 -4.45 21.16
C VAL A 41 3.33 -3.76 21.63
N THR A 42 4.41 -4.54 21.76
CA THR A 42 5.78 -4.06 21.95
C THR A 42 6.65 -4.46 20.75
N HIS A 43 7.87 -3.91 20.67
CA HIS A 43 8.84 -4.28 19.64
C HIS A 43 10.22 -4.38 20.24
N GLY A 44 11.10 -5.13 19.59
CA GLY A 44 12.51 -5.17 19.94
C GLY A 44 13.39 -5.63 18.79
N TYR A 45 14.68 -5.32 18.89
CA TYR A 45 15.65 -5.53 17.83
C TYR A 45 16.62 -6.67 18.14
N LEU A 46 17.04 -7.37 17.08
CA LEU A 46 18.06 -8.41 17.13
C LEU A 46 19.48 -7.82 17.21
N GLU A 47 19.76 -6.79 16.41
CA GLU A 47 21.08 -6.14 16.25
C GLU A 47 20.99 -4.61 16.36
N PHE A 48 22.08 -3.96 16.76
CA PHE A 48 22.37 -2.50 16.76
C PHE A 48 21.46 -1.59 17.60
N SER A 49 20.16 -1.70 17.45
CA SER A 49 19.15 -0.82 18.04
C SER A 49 18.65 -1.37 19.39
N SER A 50 18.00 -0.52 20.18
CA SER A 50 17.31 -0.86 21.43
C SER A 50 15.88 -0.30 21.36
N PRO A 51 14.86 -0.88 22.04
CA PRO A 51 14.94 -2.03 22.95
C PRO A 51 15.26 -3.34 22.23
N THR A 52 15.83 -4.29 22.94
CA THR A 52 16.13 -5.63 22.43
C THR A 52 14.91 -6.55 22.54
N ILE A 53 14.87 -7.67 21.82
CA ILE A 53 13.71 -8.59 21.83
C ILE A 53 13.33 -9.05 23.26
N ALA A 54 14.32 -9.31 24.13
CA ALA A 54 14.03 -9.70 25.51
C ALA A 54 13.47 -8.55 26.36
N GLU A 55 13.94 -7.32 26.19
CA GLU A 55 13.38 -6.14 26.87
C GLU A 55 11.95 -5.86 26.39
N ALA A 56 11.69 -6.10 25.10
CA ALA A 56 10.35 -6.01 24.51
C ALA A 56 9.37 -7.03 25.11
N VAL A 57 9.82 -8.28 25.30
CA VAL A 57 9.06 -9.33 26.02
C VAL A 57 8.84 -8.91 27.47
N GLN A 58 9.86 -8.43 28.18
CA GLN A 58 9.74 -7.97 29.57
C GLN A 58 8.71 -6.84 29.72
N GLY A 59 8.69 -5.86 28.81
CA GLY A 59 7.66 -4.82 28.78
C GLY A 59 6.25 -5.38 28.54
N ASN A 60 6.13 -6.42 27.71
CA ASN A 60 4.88 -7.11 27.45
C ASN A 60 4.36 -7.85 28.70
N LEU A 61 5.24 -8.59 29.38
CA LEU A 61 4.95 -9.29 30.64
C LEU A 61 4.60 -8.33 31.79
N ALA A 62 5.30 -7.18 31.88
CA ALA A 62 5.01 -6.14 32.86
C ALA A 62 3.63 -5.48 32.66
N ALA A 63 3.12 -5.47 31.42
CA ALA A 63 1.74 -5.07 31.10
C ALA A 63 0.68 -6.16 31.39
N GLY A 64 1.09 -7.31 31.93
CA GLY A 64 0.21 -8.37 32.43
C GLY A 64 -0.11 -9.50 31.43
N THR A 65 0.55 -9.55 30.26
CA THR A 65 0.32 -10.65 29.32
C THR A 65 0.92 -11.97 29.80
N ARG A 66 0.23 -13.08 29.51
CA ARG A 66 0.65 -14.46 29.82
C ARG A 66 0.79 -15.36 28.61
N GLN A 67 0.24 -14.93 27.48
CA GLN A 67 0.45 -15.50 26.16
C GLN A 67 1.15 -14.46 25.30
N VAL A 68 2.27 -14.83 24.66
CA VAL A 68 3.14 -13.89 23.92
C VAL A 68 3.52 -14.47 22.56
N ALA A 69 3.11 -13.80 21.49
CA ALA A 69 3.52 -14.08 20.11
C ALA A 69 4.68 -13.17 19.69
N VAL A 70 5.86 -13.77 19.46
CA VAL A 70 7.02 -13.08 18.90
C VAL A 70 6.99 -13.23 17.37
N VAL A 71 6.78 -12.13 16.66
CA VAL A 71 6.57 -12.11 15.19
C VAL A 71 7.77 -11.46 14.49
N PRO A 72 8.45 -12.16 13.56
CA PRO A 72 9.53 -11.58 12.78
C PRO A 72 9.07 -10.42 11.90
N GLY A 73 9.58 -9.21 12.16
CA GLY A 73 9.38 -8.01 11.34
C GLY A 73 10.23 -8.02 10.06
N VAL A 74 10.17 -9.11 9.30
CA VAL A 74 10.95 -9.33 8.07
C VAL A 74 10.10 -9.96 6.96
N LEU A 75 10.37 -9.57 5.72
CA LEU A 75 9.65 -10.08 4.55
C LEU A 75 9.88 -11.58 4.30
N LEU A 76 11.09 -12.09 4.50
CA LEU A 76 11.48 -13.43 4.05
C LEU A 76 12.28 -14.21 5.09
N ALA A 77 12.03 -15.51 5.15
CA ALA A 77 12.70 -16.45 6.03
C ALA A 77 14.15 -16.75 5.58
N ALA A 78 15.13 -15.99 6.08
CA ALA A 78 16.55 -16.31 6.00
C ALA A 78 17.11 -16.70 7.40
N ARG A 79 18.43 -16.69 7.59
CA ARG A 79 19.10 -17.08 8.86
C ARG A 79 18.44 -16.46 10.10
N HIS A 80 18.15 -15.15 10.10
CA HIS A 80 17.56 -14.48 11.27
C HIS A 80 16.21 -15.07 11.74
N ALA A 81 15.28 -15.35 10.81
CA ALA A 81 13.98 -15.93 11.15
C ALA A 81 14.01 -17.47 11.29
N LYS A 82 14.97 -18.15 10.66
CA LYS A 82 15.12 -19.62 10.73
C LYS A 82 16.01 -20.11 11.88
N ASN A 83 16.83 -19.23 12.47
CA ASN A 83 17.87 -19.60 13.44
C ASN A 83 17.89 -18.63 14.65
N ASP A 84 18.23 -17.36 14.43
CA ASP A 84 18.55 -16.43 15.52
C ASP A 84 17.35 -16.09 16.43
N MET A 85 16.24 -15.65 15.84
CA MET A 85 15.03 -15.30 16.58
C MET A 85 14.41 -16.52 17.29
N PRO A 86 14.28 -17.71 16.66
CA PRO A 86 13.89 -18.93 17.37
C PRO A 86 14.78 -19.26 18.57
N ALA A 87 16.10 -19.06 18.47
CA ALA A 87 17.04 -19.31 19.57
C ALA A 87 16.82 -18.34 20.74
N GLU A 88 16.56 -17.05 20.49
CA GLU A 88 16.19 -16.10 21.54
C GLU A 88 14.87 -16.49 22.22
N VAL A 89 13.84 -16.87 21.45
CA VAL A 89 12.54 -17.28 22.01
C VAL A 89 12.67 -18.56 22.84
N GLN A 90 13.48 -19.53 22.41
CA GLN A 90 13.78 -20.72 23.20
C GLN A 90 14.64 -20.45 24.46
N ALA A 91 15.36 -19.33 24.53
CA ALA A 91 16.03 -18.91 25.75
C ALA A 91 15.00 -18.29 26.72
N MET A 92 14.20 -17.34 26.24
CA MET A 92 13.15 -16.68 27.04
C MET A 92 12.10 -17.67 27.58
N ALA A 93 11.73 -18.70 26.80
CA ALA A 93 10.81 -19.76 27.26
C ALA A 93 11.40 -20.65 28.38
N ARG A 94 12.73 -20.66 28.57
CA ARG A 94 13.37 -21.30 29.73
C ARG A 94 13.43 -20.38 30.94
N ASP A 95 13.62 -19.09 30.72
CA ASP A 95 13.68 -18.07 31.78
C ASP A 95 12.30 -17.74 32.36
N TYR A 96 11.23 -17.90 31.57
CA TYR A 96 9.84 -17.63 31.95
C TYR A 96 8.92 -18.85 31.66
N PRO A 97 9.01 -19.94 32.45
CA PRO A 97 8.30 -21.20 32.17
C PRO A 97 6.78 -21.14 32.32
N ASP A 98 6.24 -20.13 33.02
CA ASP A 98 4.80 -19.92 33.22
C ASP A 98 4.15 -19.06 32.11
N ILE A 99 4.86 -18.82 31.00
CA ILE A 99 4.42 -17.98 29.88
C ILE A 99 4.24 -18.82 28.62
N ASP A 100 3.09 -18.67 27.96
CA ASP A 100 2.75 -19.36 26.72
C ASP A 100 3.36 -18.61 25.51
N PHE A 101 4.58 -18.99 25.13
CA PHE A 101 5.32 -18.40 24.03
C PHE A 101 4.99 -19.03 22.67
N HIS A 102 4.65 -18.16 21.72
CA HIS A 102 4.41 -18.50 20.32
C HIS A 102 5.43 -17.78 19.42
N PHE A 103 5.88 -18.45 18.37
CA PHE A 103 6.75 -17.84 17.35
C PHE A 103 5.99 -17.73 16.02
N GLY A 104 5.82 -16.50 15.54
CA GLY A 104 5.15 -16.21 14.28
C GLY A 104 6.00 -16.55 13.07
N ALA A 105 5.34 -16.89 11.97
CA ALA A 105 6.02 -16.95 10.67
C ALA A 105 6.42 -15.52 10.24
N PRO A 106 7.55 -15.35 9.52
CA PRO A 106 7.82 -14.11 8.80
C PRO A 106 6.74 -13.87 7.74
N MET A 107 6.64 -12.63 7.26
CA MET A 107 5.52 -12.19 6.40
C MET A 107 5.36 -13.04 5.13
N ASN A 108 6.49 -13.47 4.54
CA ASN A 108 6.60 -14.24 3.30
C ASN A 108 5.76 -13.63 2.16
N LEU A 109 5.34 -14.44 1.18
CA LEU A 109 4.39 -14.01 0.17
C LEU A 109 2.98 -14.02 0.76
N HIS A 110 2.41 -12.83 0.91
CA HIS A 110 1.09 -12.61 1.46
C HIS A 110 0.16 -11.92 0.45
N PRO A 111 -1.14 -12.25 0.40
CA PRO A 111 -2.11 -11.53 -0.46
C PRO A 111 -2.08 -10.01 -0.25
N GLN A 112 -1.98 -9.54 1.00
CA GLN A 112 -1.85 -8.11 1.31
C GLN A 112 -0.52 -7.48 0.85
N LEU A 113 0.56 -8.26 0.82
CA LEU A 113 1.86 -7.79 0.32
C LEU A 113 1.94 -7.80 -1.21
N LEU A 114 1.26 -8.74 -1.87
CA LEU A 114 0.99 -8.71 -3.31
C LEU A 114 0.15 -7.48 -3.70
N GLN A 115 -0.82 -7.13 -2.85
CA GLN A 115 -1.65 -5.94 -3.02
C GLN A 115 -0.85 -4.64 -2.86
N LEU A 116 -0.01 -4.55 -1.82
CA LEU A 116 0.91 -3.41 -1.66
C LEU A 116 1.90 -3.30 -2.81
N ALA A 117 2.44 -4.42 -3.32
CA ALA A 117 3.28 -4.42 -4.51
C ALA A 117 2.52 -3.88 -5.74
N GLN A 118 1.25 -4.26 -5.94
CA GLN A 118 0.39 -3.71 -6.98
C GLN A 118 0.19 -2.19 -6.79
N GLU A 119 -0.09 -1.73 -5.57
CA GLU A 119 -0.26 -0.30 -5.23
C GLU A 119 1.03 0.48 -5.59
N ARG A 120 2.20 0.04 -5.13
CA ARG A 120 3.51 0.68 -5.45
C ARG A 120 3.83 0.70 -6.94
N ILE A 121 3.51 -0.36 -7.68
CA ILE A 121 3.67 -0.41 -9.13
C ILE A 121 2.75 0.59 -9.83
N VAL A 122 1.48 0.66 -9.41
CA VAL A 122 0.48 1.58 -9.97
C VAL A 122 0.87 3.03 -9.69
N GLU A 123 1.28 3.35 -8.46
CA GLU A 123 1.85 4.66 -8.07
C GLU A 123 3.02 5.06 -8.97
N ALA A 124 3.91 4.12 -9.31
CA ALA A 124 5.04 4.36 -10.20
C ALA A 124 4.60 4.63 -11.64
N GLU A 125 3.75 3.78 -12.23
CA GLU A 125 3.15 3.99 -13.57
C GLU A 125 2.42 5.34 -13.66
N ALA A 126 1.77 5.73 -12.57
CA ALA A 126 1.10 7.01 -12.37
C ALA A 126 2.04 8.23 -12.31
N THR A 127 3.37 8.06 -12.23
CA THR A 127 4.36 9.16 -12.37
C THR A 127 4.78 9.43 -13.82
N SER A 128 4.45 8.52 -14.74
CA SER A 128 4.88 8.59 -16.13
C SER A 128 4.06 9.61 -16.93
N PRO A 129 4.70 10.51 -17.69
CA PRO A 129 4.02 11.31 -18.71
C PRO A 129 3.70 10.50 -19.97
N LEU A 130 4.31 9.31 -20.14
CA LEU A 130 4.09 8.40 -21.26
C LEU A 130 2.98 7.38 -20.95
N THR A 131 2.23 6.99 -21.98
CA THR A 131 1.27 5.88 -21.89
C THR A 131 1.84 4.64 -22.58
N VAL A 132 2.50 3.78 -21.79
CA VAL A 132 3.08 2.51 -22.23
C VAL A 132 2.24 1.35 -21.67
N ARG A 133 1.94 0.34 -22.49
CA ARG A 133 1.18 -0.84 -22.05
C ARG A 133 2.07 -1.74 -21.19
N ARG A 134 1.48 -2.46 -20.24
CA ARG A 134 2.23 -3.43 -19.42
C ARG A 134 2.85 -4.56 -20.24
N SER A 135 2.22 -4.97 -21.35
CA SER A 135 2.81 -5.90 -22.33
C SER A 135 4.11 -5.40 -22.97
N ASP A 136 4.33 -4.08 -22.98
CA ASP A 136 5.53 -3.43 -23.52
C ASP A 136 6.47 -2.95 -22.39
N THR A 137 6.21 -3.41 -21.15
CA THR A 137 6.92 -3.04 -19.92
C THR A 137 7.49 -4.29 -19.25
N CYS A 138 8.71 -4.19 -18.72
CA CYS A 138 9.28 -5.19 -17.81
C CYS A 138 9.21 -4.70 -16.35
N LEU A 139 8.72 -5.56 -15.46
CA LEU A 139 8.84 -5.36 -14.02
C LEU A 139 10.25 -5.82 -13.57
N VAL A 140 10.99 -4.97 -12.85
CA VAL A 140 12.28 -5.34 -12.25
C VAL A 140 12.09 -5.41 -10.74
N LEU A 141 12.02 -6.62 -10.20
CA LEU A 141 11.86 -6.85 -8.77
C LEU A 141 13.23 -6.97 -8.10
N VAL A 142 13.51 -6.11 -7.12
CA VAL A 142 14.80 -6.04 -6.45
C VAL A 142 14.68 -6.54 -5.00
N GLY A 143 15.30 -7.68 -4.69
CA GLY A 143 15.37 -8.21 -3.33
C GLY A 143 16.67 -7.83 -2.59
N ARG A 144 16.73 -8.07 -1.26
CA ARG A 144 18.01 -7.97 -0.51
C ARG A 144 19.05 -8.99 -1.00
N GLY A 145 18.58 -10.20 -1.32
CA GLY A 145 19.42 -11.35 -1.68
C GLY A 145 20.10 -11.98 -0.47
N THR A 146 20.08 -13.31 -0.39
CA THR A 146 20.61 -14.07 0.76
C THR A 146 21.36 -15.33 0.31
N THR A 147 22.06 -16.02 1.22
CA THR A 147 22.61 -17.37 0.99
C THR A 147 21.59 -18.49 1.22
N ASP A 148 20.31 -18.15 1.40
CA ASP A 148 19.20 -19.07 1.49
C ASP A 148 18.44 -19.07 0.15
N PRO A 149 18.51 -20.18 -0.64
CA PRO A 149 17.92 -20.21 -1.98
C PRO A 149 16.40 -20.15 -1.95
N ASP A 150 15.77 -20.61 -0.87
CA ASP A 150 14.31 -20.61 -0.69
C ASP A 150 13.78 -19.18 -0.48
N ALA A 151 14.49 -18.36 0.32
CA ALA A 151 14.20 -16.92 0.40
C ALA A 151 14.38 -16.21 -0.96
N ASN A 152 15.44 -16.54 -1.72
CA ASN A 152 15.64 -15.97 -3.05
C ASN A 152 14.56 -16.43 -4.06
N GLY A 153 14.07 -17.66 -3.91
CA GLY A 153 13.00 -18.25 -4.72
C GLY A 153 11.63 -17.63 -4.49
N GLU A 154 11.29 -17.25 -3.25
CA GLU A 154 10.06 -16.50 -2.98
C GLU A 154 10.07 -15.12 -3.66
N VAL A 155 11.23 -14.46 -3.84
CA VAL A 155 11.33 -13.25 -4.68
C VAL A 155 11.00 -13.56 -6.15
N ALA A 156 11.52 -14.65 -6.70
CA ALA A 156 11.22 -15.07 -8.08
C ALA A 156 9.74 -15.44 -8.28
N LYS A 157 9.11 -16.04 -7.27
CA LYS A 157 7.68 -16.36 -7.24
C LYS A 157 6.82 -15.11 -7.14
N LEU A 158 7.19 -14.12 -6.33
CA LEU A 158 6.53 -12.80 -6.31
C LEU A 158 6.57 -12.13 -7.68
N ALA A 159 7.76 -12.11 -8.29
CA ALA A 159 7.97 -11.58 -9.64
C ALA A 159 7.02 -12.23 -10.65
N ARG A 160 6.93 -13.56 -10.69
CA ARG A 160 6.01 -14.28 -11.58
C ARG A 160 4.54 -13.99 -11.28
N MET A 161 4.13 -13.93 -10.01
CA MET A 161 2.74 -13.62 -9.64
C MET A 161 2.33 -12.20 -10.05
N LEU A 162 3.23 -11.22 -9.92
CA LEU A 162 2.99 -9.85 -10.36
C LEU A 162 3.00 -9.74 -11.89
N GLU A 163 3.89 -10.45 -12.58
CA GLU A 163 3.96 -10.49 -14.04
C GLU A 163 2.63 -10.94 -14.66
N GLU A 164 2.17 -12.15 -14.31
CA GLU A 164 0.93 -12.73 -14.83
C GLU A 164 -0.30 -12.00 -14.30
N GLY A 165 -0.32 -11.67 -12.99
CA GLY A 165 -1.47 -11.04 -12.34
C GLY A 165 -1.71 -9.59 -12.75
N MET A 166 -0.67 -8.87 -13.18
CA MET A 166 -0.78 -7.46 -13.62
C MET A 166 -0.68 -7.27 -15.13
N GLY A 167 -0.26 -8.30 -15.88
CA GLY A 167 -0.17 -8.30 -17.34
C GLY A 167 1.11 -7.67 -17.90
N PHE A 168 2.24 -7.85 -17.22
CA PHE A 168 3.55 -7.41 -17.73
C PHE A 168 4.02 -8.27 -18.90
N GLY A 169 4.78 -7.66 -19.81
CA GLY A 169 5.39 -8.37 -20.95
C GLY A 169 6.61 -9.22 -20.55
N GLY A 170 7.20 -8.93 -19.40
CA GLY A 170 8.26 -9.71 -18.80
C GLY A 170 8.56 -9.27 -17.36
N VAL A 171 9.31 -10.10 -16.65
CA VAL A 171 9.88 -9.76 -15.34
C VAL A 171 11.36 -10.12 -15.25
N TYR A 172 12.11 -9.31 -14.50
CA TYR A 172 13.51 -9.56 -14.17
C TYR A 172 13.73 -9.46 -12.66
N VAL A 173 14.55 -10.35 -12.11
CA VAL A 173 14.89 -10.36 -10.68
C VAL A 173 16.36 -10.07 -10.49
N CYS A 174 16.67 -9.14 -9.59
CA CYS A 174 18.03 -8.83 -9.17
C CYS A 174 18.08 -8.52 -7.68
N TYR A 175 19.29 -8.35 -7.13
CA TYR A 175 19.49 -8.26 -5.70
C TYR A 175 20.45 -7.13 -5.30
N SER A 176 20.28 -6.59 -4.09
CA SER A 176 21.11 -5.49 -3.57
C SER A 176 22.43 -5.93 -2.93
N GLY A 177 22.74 -7.23 -2.87
CA GLY A 177 23.90 -7.74 -2.14
C GLY A 177 24.20 -9.22 -2.36
N THR A 178 23.77 -10.08 -1.43
CA THR A 178 24.32 -11.44 -1.25
C THR A 178 24.08 -12.39 -2.42
N ALA A 179 23.00 -12.20 -3.17
CA ALA A 179 22.65 -13.01 -4.33
C ALA A 179 22.92 -12.23 -5.63
N THR A 180 23.02 -12.93 -6.75
CA THR A 180 23.27 -12.35 -8.07
C THR A 180 22.09 -12.63 -9.01
N PRO A 181 21.86 -11.80 -10.06
CA PRO A 181 22.63 -10.62 -10.46
C PRO A 181 22.45 -9.42 -9.49
N LEU A 182 23.48 -8.58 -9.37
CA LEU A 182 23.41 -7.33 -8.62
C LEU A 182 22.57 -6.28 -9.34
N VAL A 183 21.99 -5.32 -8.61
CA VAL A 183 21.03 -4.33 -9.13
C VAL A 183 21.47 -3.70 -10.46
N ALA A 184 22.68 -3.13 -10.54
CA ALA A 184 23.14 -2.44 -11.74
C ALA A 184 23.27 -3.36 -12.96
N ASP A 185 23.73 -4.61 -12.77
CA ASP A 185 23.86 -5.58 -13.85
C ASP A 185 22.50 -6.18 -14.23
N GLY A 186 21.61 -6.37 -13.26
CA GLY A 186 20.24 -6.79 -13.49
C GLY A 186 19.41 -5.74 -14.25
N LEU A 187 19.57 -4.46 -13.93
CA LEU A 187 18.96 -3.35 -14.66
C LEU A 187 19.46 -3.28 -16.11
N ARG A 188 20.78 -3.42 -16.34
CA ARG A 188 21.36 -3.51 -17.69
C ARG A 188 20.89 -4.73 -18.47
N ALA A 189 20.69 -5.87 -17.79
CA ALA A 189 20.16 -7.08 -18.41
C ALA A 189 18.67 -6.90 -18.78
N ALA A 190 17.86 -6.33 -17.89
CA ALA A 190 16.45 -6.00 -18.15
C ALA A 190 16.27 -5.02 -19.31
N ALA A 191 17.11 -3.98 -19.40
CA ALA A 191 17.10 -3.03 -20.51
C ALA A 191 17.32 -3.71 -21.87
N ARG A 192 18.17 -4.76 -21.93
CA ARG A 192 18.44 -5.54 -23.14
C ARG A 192 17.30 -6.47 -23.56
N MET A 193 16.23 -6.61 -22.77
CA MET A 193 15.06 -7.41 -23.14
C MET A 193 14.15 -6.71 -24.16
N GLY A 194 14.40 -5.42 -24.47
CA GLY A 194 13.73 -4.72 -25.58
C GLY A 194 12.35 -4.12 -25.25
N PHE A 195 12.00 -4.00 -23.97
CA PHE A 195 10.78 -3.32 -23.53
C PHE A 195 10.93 -1.79 -23.62
N GLN A 196 9.81 -1.08 -23.74
CA GLN A 196 9.77 0.39 -23.80
C GLN A 196 9.91 1.02 -22.40
N ARG A 197 9.57 0.27 -21.35
CA ARG A 197 9.60 0.72 -19.96
C ARG A 197 10.14 -0.37 -19.03
N LEU A 198 10.89 0.03 -18.01
CA LEU A 198 11.14 -0.74 -16.78
C LEU A 198 10.38 -0.10 -15.61
N VAL A 199 9.76 -0.92 -14.77
CA VAL A 199 9.27 -0.50 -13.43
C VAL A 199 10.12 -1.20 -12.39
N VAL A 200 10.90 -0.44 -11.62
CA VAL A 200 11.82 -0.97 -10.61
C VAL A 200 11.13 -0.98 -9.25
N LEU A 201 10.80 -2.16 -8.72
CA LEU A 201 10.14 -2.36 -7.43
C LEU A 201 11.14 -2.91 -6.39
N PRO A 202 11.51 -2.13 -5.34
CA PRO A 202 12.27 -2.64 -4.21
C PRO A 202 11.38 -3.48 -3.28
N PHE A 203 11.67 -4.77 -3.15
CA PHE A 203 11.01 -5.64 -2.16
C PHE A 203 11.69 -5.50 -0.79
N PHE A 204 11.46 -4.36 -0.15
CA PHE A 204 12.02 -3.94 1.15
C PHE A 204 10.92 -3.35 2.03
N LEU A 205 11.04 -3.52 3.35
CA LEU A 205 10.12 -2.90 4.32
C LEU A 205 10.43 -1.44 4.57
N PHE A 206 11.71 -1.07 4.66
CA PHE A 206 12.14 0.25 5.12
C PHE A 206 13.16 0.85 4.15
N ASP A 207 13.28 2.18 4.19
CA ASP A 207 14.34 2.91 3.50
C ASP A 207 15.73 2.58 4.08
N GLY A 208 16.75 3.07 3.40
CA GLY A 208 18.10 3.14 3.89
C GLY A 208 19.11 3.07 2.76
N VAL A 209 20.38 2.85 3.12
CA VAL A 209 21.50 2.79 2.17
C VAL A 209 21.26 1.84 0.99
N LEU A 210 20.51 0.74 1.16
CA LEU A 210 20.23 -0.21 0.08
C LEU A 210 19.17 0.30 -0.90
N VAL A 211 18.05 0.85 -0.43
CA VAL A 211 16.99 1.40 -1.28
C VAL A 211 17.51 2.63 -2.04
N LYS A 212 18.24 3.51 -1.35
CA LYS A 212 18.93 4.67 -1.94
C LYS A 212 19.87 4.26 -3.10
N ARG A 213 20.59 3.14 -2.97
CA ARG A 213 21.42 2.56 -4.06
C ARG A 213 20.62 1.98 -5.22
N ILE A 214 19.45 1.38 -4.96
CA ILE A 214 18.58 0.85 -6.02
C ILE A 214 18.07 2.00 -6.90
N TYR A 215 17.59 3.07 -6.28
CA TYR A 215 17.12 4.25 -7.01
C TYR A 215 18.26 4.95 -7.77
N ALA A 216 19.45 5.10 -7.18
CA ALA A 216 20.61 5.65 -7.87
C ALA A 216 21.03 4.80 -9.09
N ALA A 217 20.95 3.47 -9.02
CA ALA A 217 21.23 2.59 -10.15
C ALA A 217 20.15 2.67 -11.25
N ALA A 218 18.89 2.92 -10.89
CA ALA A 218 17.81 3.17 -11.84
C ALA A 218 17.97 4.55 -12.53
N ASP A 219 18.43 5.58 -11.81
CA ASP A 219 18.75 6.89 -12.37
C ASP A 219 19.96 6.81 -13.33
N ASP A 220 21.06 6.12 -12.96
CA ASP A 220 22.22 5.84 -13.85
C ASP A 220 21.82 5.08 -15.12
N LEU A 221 20.89 4.13 -15.04
CA LEU A 221 20.38 3.45 -16.23
C LEU A 221 19.61 4.42 -17.14
N ARG A 222 18.72 5.24 -16.56
CA ARG A 222 17.91 6.21 -17.31
C ARG A 222 18.74 7.25 -18.04
N GLU A 223 19.86 7.68 -17.46
CA GLU A 223 20.82 8.59 -18.12
C GLU A 223 21.56 7.92 -19.29
N ARG A 224 21.83 6.61 -19.21
CA ARG A 224 22.52 5.85 -20.27
C ARG A 224 21.63 5.42 -21.42
N GLU A 225 20.36 5.11 -21.13
CA GLU A 225 19.39 4.55 -22.08
C GLU A 225 18.21 5.53 -22.28
N PRO A 226 18.41 6.71 -22.92
CA PRO A 226 17.39 7.77 -22.99
C PRO A 226 16.13 7.40 -23.81
N GLY A 227 16.15 6.28 -24.54
CA GLY A 227 14.98 5.71 -25.22
C GLY A 227 14.16 4.73 -24.36
N LEU A 228 14.62 4.42 -23.15
CA LEU A 228 13.99 3.50 -22.21
C LEU A 228 13.41 4.27 -21.02
N GLU A 229 12.11 4.16 -20.79
CA GLU A 229 11.52 4.75 -19.60
C GLU A 229 11.83 3.90 -18.35
N VAL A 230 12.45 4.49 -17.33
CA VAL A 230 12.75 3.79 -16.06
C VAL A 230 11.97 4.46 -14.93
N LEU A 231 10.98 3.76 -14.41
CA LEU A 231 10.14 4.20 -13.29
C LEU A 231 10.61 3.54 -11.98
N LYS A 232 10.58 4.30 -10.89
CA LYS A 232 10.98 3.85 -9.56
C LYS A 232 9.72 3.72 -8.70
N ALA A 233 9.33 2.48 -8.39
CA ALA A 233 8.24 2.21 -7.46
C ALA A 233 8.71 2.31 -6.02
N GLY A 234 7.80 2.67 -5.11
CA GLY A 234 8.10 2.72 -3.67
C GLY A 234 8.43 1.33 -3.11
N TYR A 235 9.24 1.31 -2.05
CA TYR A 235 9.32 0.15 -1.14
C TYR A 235 8.02 0.07 -0.31
N PHE A 236 7.86 -0.97 0.51
CA PHE A 236 6.57 -1.22 1.17
C PHE A 236 6.26 -0.17 2.24
N GLY A 237 7.22 0.11 3.12
CA GLY A 237 7.13 1.19 4.11
C GLY A 237 6.16 0.88 5.26
N VAL A 238 5.84 1.94 6.01
CA VAL A 238 4.77 1.95 7.00
C VAL A 238 3.44 1.89 6.25
N HIS A 239 2.78 0.72 6.26
CA HIS A 239 1.53 0.51 5.53
C HIS A 239 0.55 -0.40 6.27
N SER A 240 -0.75 -0.17 6.08
CA SER A 240 -1.84 -0.95 6.70
C SER A 240 -1.73 -2.44 6.38
N HIS A 241 -1.52 -2.79 5.10
CA HIS A 241 -1.25 -4.17 4.65
C HIS A 241 -0.08 -4.84 5.39
N VAL A 242 0.98 -4.09 5.73
CA VAL A 242 2.14 -4.65 6.44
C VAL A 242 1.81 -4.88 7.91
N ALA A 243 1.11 -3.92 8.54
CA ALA A 243 0.66 -4.03 9.92
C ALA A 243 -0.34 -5.19 10.11
N ASP A 244 -1.29 -5.35 9.19
CA ASP A 244 -2.26 -6.44 9.20
C ASP A 244 -1.60 -7.81 9.09
N VAL A 245 -0.58 -7.96 8.21
CA VAL A 245 0.19 -9.21 8.12
C VAL A 245 0.86 -9.53 9.46
N ILE A 246 1.43 -8.54 10.16
CA ILE A 246 2.05 -8.78 11.48
C ILE A 246 1.02 -9.30 12.49
N ILE A 247 -0.18 -8.70 12.51
CA ILE A 247 -1.28 -9.13 13.38
C ILE A 247 -1.76 -10.54 13.00
N GLU A 248 -1.93 -10.83 11.71
CA GLU A 248 -2.34 -12.15 11.22
C GLU A 248 -1.30 -13.23 11.60
N ARG A 249 -0.01 -12.98 11.38
CA ARG A 249 1.08 -13.90 11.78
C ARG A 249 1.11 -14.11 13.31
N ALA A 250 0.77 -13.10 14.11
CA ALA A 250 0.64 -13.24 15.57
C ALA A 250 -0.50 -14.18 15.96
N ARG A 251 -1.70 -13.98 15.37
CA ARG A 251 -2.89 -14.82 15.64
C ARG A 251 -2.75 -16.24 15.10
N GLU A 252 -2.08 -16.41 13.95
CA GLU A 252 -1.72 -17.73 13.42
C GLU A 252 -0.80 -18.51 14.36
N ALA A 253 0.19 -17.84 14.97
CA ALA A 253 1.12 -18.45 15.90
C ALA A 253 0.39 -19.06 17.10
N VAL A 254 -0.41 -18.24 17.78
CA VAL A 254 -1.28 -18.64 18.91
C VAL A 254 -2.24 -19.77 18.53
N ALA A 255 -2.81 -19.72 17.33
CA ALA A 255 -3.72 -20.75 16.83
C ALA A 255 -3.02 -22.06 16.43
N GLY A 256 -1.69 -22.18 16.57
CA GLY A 256 -0.91 -23.34 16.12
C GLY A 256 -0.89 -23.50 14.60
N ARG A 257 -1.18 -22.44 13.84
CA ARG A 257 -1.28 -22.43 12.37
C ARG A 257 -0.12 -21.72 11.67
N ALA A 258 0.88 -21.22 12.41
CA ALA A 258 2.09 -20.61 11.85
C ALA A 258 2.90 -21.62 11.01
N ALA A 259 2.58 -21.70 9.72
CA ALA A 259 3.24 -22.55 8.76
C ALA A 259 4.58 -21.95 8.33
N MET A 260 5.62 -22.16 9.13
CA MET A 260 7.00 -21.98 8.68
C MET A 260 7.26 -22.85 7.44
N ASN A 261 8.09 -22.38 6.50
CA ASN A 261 8.42 -23.07 5.25
C ASN A 261 9.38 -24.28 5.43
N CYS A 262 9.25 -24.98 6.56
CA CYS A 262 10.06 -26.09 7.00
C CYS A 262 10.14 -27.27 6.01
N SER A 263 9.16 -27.42 5.11
CA SER A 263 9.13 -28.44 4.05
C SER A 263 10.30 -28.33 3.07
N LEU A 264 10.92 -27.16 2.91
CA LEU A 264 12.10 -26.92 2.08
C LEU A 264 13.25 -26.27 2.87
N CYS A 265 13.19 -26.30 4.20
CA CYS A 265 14.22 -25.67 5.03
C CYS A 265 15.51 -26.50 5.04
N LYS A 266 16.58 -25.95 4.45
CA LYS A 266 17.90 -26.59 4.32
C LYS A 266 18.55 -27.07 5.63
N TYR A 267 18.11 -26.56 6.78
CA TYR A 267 18.58 -27.02 8.10
C TYR A 267 17.84 -28.26 8.61
N ARG A 268 16.67 -28.60 8.03
CA ARG A 268 15.76 -29.66 8.51
C ARG A 268 15.59 -30.80 7.50
N VAL A 269 15.68 -30.53 6.21
CA VAL A 269 15.56 -31.51 5.12
C VAL A 269 16.70 -31.34 4.13
N GLN A 270 17.08 -32.45 3.48
CA GLN A 270 18.12 -32.42 2.45
C GLN A 270 17.64 -31.63 1.23
N ILE A 271 18.31 -30.51 0.94
CA ILE A 271 18.12 -29.70 -0.26
C ILE A 271 19.40 -29.76 -1.09
N VAL A 272 19.24 -29.84 -2.41
CA VAL A 272 20.36 -29.95 -3.36
C VAL A 272 21.39 -28.82 -3.16
N GLY A 273 22.65 -29.20 -2.96
CA GLY A 273 23.77 -28.28 -2.74
C GLY A 273 23.90 -27.74 -1.31
N PHE A 274 23.04 -28.15 -0.38
CA PHE A 274 23.07 -27.77 1.04
C PHE A 274 23.02 -28.99 1.98
N GLU A 275 23.38 -30.17 1.48
CA GLU A 275 23.31 -31.46 2.20
C GLU A 275 24.07 -31.43 3.54
N GLN A 276 25.17 -30.68 3.60
CA GLN A 276 26.01 -30.53 4.79
C GLN A 276 25.34 -29.75 5.93
N GLN A 277 24.27 -28.99 5.64
CA GLN A 277 23.61 -28.10 6.62
C GLN A 277 22.46 -28.77 7.37
N VAL A 278 22.11 -30.00 7.00
CA VAL A 278 20.99 -30.73 7.61
C VAL A 278 21.34 -31.15 9.04
N GLY A 279 20.56 -30.67 10.02
CA GLY A 279 20.81 -30.92 11.43
C GLY A 279 21.85 -29.99 12.07
N GLU A 280 22.29 -28.92 11.39
CA GLU A 280 23.07 -27.85 12.04
C GLU A 280 22.30 -27.30 13.26
N PRO A 281 22.94 -27.17 14.43
CA PRO A 281 22.29 -26.63 15.63
C PRO A 281 21.97 -25.13 15.45
N GLN A 282 20.84 -24.69 16.00
CA GLN A 282 20.52 -23.27 16.07
C GLN A 282 21.52 -22.54 16.99
N GLN A 283 22.13 -21.47 16.50
CA GLN A 283 23.17 -20.67 17.15
C GLN A 283 23.00 -19.21 16.77
N ALA A 284 22.75 -18.36 17.77
CA ALA A 284 22.62 -16.91 17.64
C ALA A 284 23.96 -16.26 17.29
N HIS A 285 24.09 -15.71 16.07
CA HIS A 285 25.33 -15.04 15.61
C HIS A 285 25.41 -13.53 15.91
N HIS A 286 24.32 -12.92 16.38
CA HIS A 286 24.15 -11.47 16.52
C HIS A 286 24.58 -10.88 17.87
N LEU A 287 24.91 -11.72 18.85
CA LEU A 287 25.09 -11.33 20.27
C LEU A 287 26.08 -10.18 20.50
N ALA A 288 27.10 -10.05 19.65
CA ALA A 288 28.17 -9.05 19.80
C ALA A 288 27.79 -7.61 19.38
N VAL A 289 26.61 -7.39 18.79
CA VAL A 289 26.20 -6.07 18.26
C VAL A 289 24.85 -5.56 18.77
N ARG A 290 24.25 -6.26 19.74
CA ARG A 290 22.93 -5.96 20.33
C ARG A 290 22.95 -4.64 21.12
N GLY A 291 22.04 -3.71 20.82
CA GLY A 291 21.83 -2.47 21.60
C GLY A 291 22.94 -1.39 21.55
N LEU A 292 23.76 -1.36 20.50
CA LEU A 292 25.00 -0.59 20.40
C LEU A 292 24.85 0.96 20.24
N LEU A 293 23.64 1.50 19.96
CA LEU A 293 23.49 2.87 19.42
C LEU A 293 22.67 3.88 20.25
N ALA A 294 22.42 3.63 21.53
CA ALA A 294 21.40 4.35 22.31
C ALA A 294 21.73 5.81 22.77
N GLN A 295 22.42 6.64 21.99
CA GLN A 295 22.77 8.04 22.36
C GLN A 295 22.66 9.05 21.19
N GLU A 296 22.01 10.20 21.47
CA GLU A 296 21.79 11.43 20.67
C GLU A 296 20.57 11.52 19.69
N PRO A 297 19.74 12.60 19.75
CA PRO A 297 18.63 12.90 18.83
C PRO A 297 18.88 14.09 17.86
N ALA A 298 18.00 14.28 16.87
CA ALA A 298 18.06 15.38 15.88
C ALA A 298 16.69 16.00 15.53
N VAL A 299 16.71 17.18 14.87
CA VAL A 299 15.58 18.11 14.56
C VAL A 299 15.77 18.59 13.08
N VAL A 300 14.86 19.20 12.29
CA VAL A 300 13.89 20.32 12.47
C VAL A 300 12.68 20.17 11.50
N ALA A 301 11.62 20.98 11.69
CA ALA A 301 10.26 20.88 11.12
C ALA A 301 10.03 21.43 9.69
N ALA A 302 8.81 21.15 9.18
CA ALA A 302 8.26 21.48 7.85
C ALA A 302 7.14 22.58 7.94
N PRO A 303 6.48 23.02 6.84
CA PRO A 303 5.49 24.10 6.87
C PRO A 303 4.15 23.66 7.49
N THR A 304 3.30 24.63 7.90
CA THR A 304 2.10 24.35 8.70
C THR A 304 0.73 24.41 7.98
N TYR A 305 -0.17 23.49 8.34
CA TYR A 305 -1.52 23.24 7.85
C TYR A 305 -2.50 23.09 9.04
N ALA A 306 -3.65 23.77 8.99
CA ALA A 306 -4.71 23.59 9.98
C ALA A 306 -5.65 22.42 9.61
N PRO A 307 -6.17 21.65 10.59
CA PRO A 307 -7.14 20.58 10.33
C PRO A 307 -8.48 21.14 9.81
N TYR A 308 -9.27 20.29 9.14
CA TYR A 308 -10.58 20.68 8.64
C TYR A 308 -11.58 20.92 9.77
N GLU A 309 -12.06 22.15 9.90
CA GLU A 309 -13.10 22.52 10.87
C GLU A 309 -14.50 22.57 10.19
N PRO A 310 -15.42 21.63 10.49
CA PRO A 310 -16.79 21.67 9.98
C PRO A 310 -17.61 22.78 10.64
N HIS A 311 -18.57 23.33 9.89
CA HIS A 311 -19.58 24.23 10.46
C HIS A 311 -20.39 23.50 11.57
N PRO A 312 -20.83 24.16 12.66
CA PRO A 312 -21.51 23.46 13.77
C PRO A 312 -22.70 22.56 13.37
N ILE A 313 -23.51 22.99 12.41
CA ILE A 313 -24.62 22.19 11.85
C ILE A 313 -24.11 20.97 11.05
N GLU A 314 -22.98 21.09 10.36
CA GLU A 314 -22.32 19.96 9.69
C GLU A 314 -21.84 18.97 10.77
N ALA A 315 -21.17 19.44 11.82
CA ALA A 315 -20.70 18.61 12.94
C ALA A 315 -21.84 17.87 13.67
N GLU A 316 -22.94 18.54 14.01
CA GLU A 316 -24.14 17.94 14.61
C GLU A 316 -24.75 16.88 13.69
N SER A 317 -24.84 17.17 12.38
CA SER A 317 -25.31 16.20 11.38
C SER A 317 -24.44 14.93 11.35
N PHE A 318 -23.10 15.07 11.43
CA PHE A 318 -22.20 13.93 11.46
C PHE A 318 -22.30 13.12 12.76
N GLN A 319 -22.59 13.74 13.91
CA GLN A 319 -22.88 13.02 15.16
C GLN A 319 -24.15 12.16 15.03
N ILE A 320 -25.22 12.71 14.45
CA ILE A 320 -26.47 11.98 14.18
C ILE A 320 -26.22 10.83 13.19
N ILE A 321 -25.42 11.04 12.15
CA ILE A 321 -25.08 10.02 11.14
C ILE A 321 -24.22 8.90 11.75
N ALA A 322 -23.25 9.23 12.60
CA ALA A 322 -22.42 8.27 13.32
C ALA A 322 -23.25 7.38 14.25
N ALA A 323 -24.26 7.94 14.93
CA ALA A 323 -25.17 7.20 15.82
C ALA A 323 -26.30 6.46 15.09
N GLY A 324 -26.64 6.83 13.85
CA GLY A 324 -27.84 6.38 13.16
C GLY A 324 -27.76 5.02 12.45
N ARG A 325 -26.57 4.42 12.34
CA ARG A 325 -26.37 3.03 11.86
C ARG A 325 -25.12 2.41 12.48
N ASP A 326 -24.99 1.09 12.39
CA ASP A 326 -23.75 0.39 12.70
C ASP A 326 -22.71 0.63 11.59
N TRP A 327 -21.49 0.99 11.98
CA TRP A 327 -20.37 1.27 11.09
C TRP A 327 -19.25 0.22 11.17
N SER A 328 -19.34 -0.73 12.12
CA SER A 328 -18.27 -1.70 12.43
C SER A 328 -17.82 -2.59 11.26
N GLY A 329 -18.69 -2.79 10.26
CA GLY A 329 -18.37 -3.54 9.04
C GLY A 329 -17.56 -2.79 7.99
N PHE A 330 -17.14 -1.54 8.24
CA PHE A 330 -16.44 -0.68 7.27
C PHE A 330 -15.09 -0.21 7.83
N PRO A 331 -14.01 -0.16 7.01
CA PRO A 331 -12.72 0.39 7.45
C PRO A 331 -12.78 1.85 7.88
N ASP A 332 -12.01 2.22 8.91
CA ASP A 332 -11.90 3.60 9.39
C ASP A 332 -11.50 4.59 8.29
N SER A 333 -10.58 4.21 7.39
CA SER A 333 -10.17 5.05 6.26
C SER A 333 -11.32 5.36 5.29
N HIS A 334 -12.43 4.62 5.31
CA HIS A 334 -13.59 4.92 4.48
C HIS A 334 -14.60 5.87 5.17
N MET A 335 -14.48 6.12 6.48
CA MET A 335 -15.54 6.76 7.29
C MET A 335 -15.93 8.16 6.78
N THR A 336 -14.95 9.03 6.54
CA THR A 336 -15.18 10.41 6.07
C THR A 336 -15.99 10.43 4.77
N ILE A 337 -15.71 9.50 3.86
CA ILE A 337 -16.42 9.37 2.57
C ILE A 337 -17.82 8.80 2.78
N LEU A 338 -17.94 7.71 3.54
CA LEU A 338 -19.20 6.99 3.71
C LEU A 338 -20.24 7.82 4.47
N GLN A 339 -19.85 8.45 5.58
CA GLN A 339 -20.74 9.34 6.31
C GLN A 339 -21.13 10.56 5.46
N ARG A 340 -20.23 11.07 4.60
CA ARG A 340 -20.56 12.14 3.63
C ARG A 340 -21.57 11.71 2.58
N LEU A 341 -21.53 10.45 2.12
CA LEU A 341 -22.55 9.92 1.21
C LEU A 341 -23.92 9.85 1.90
N VAL A 342 -24.00 9.42 3.16
CA VAL A 342 -25.24 9.48 3.96
C VAL A 342 -25.73 10.92 4.13
N HIS A 343 -24.86 11.84 4.55
CA HIS A 343 -25.19 13.27 4.70
C HIS A 343 -25.74 13.89 3.41
N THR A 344 -25.18 13.52 2.27
CA THR A 344 -25.53 14.07 0.94
C THR A 344 -26.82 13.48 0.38
N SER A 345 -27.15 12.23 0.75
CA SER A 345 -28.31 11.50 0.23
C SER A 345 -29.53 11.54 1.16
N GLY A 346 -29.33 11.75 2.46
CA GLY A 346 -30.34 11.52 3.49
C GLY A 346 -30.68 10.03 3.71
N ASP A 347 -29.91 9.11 3.11
CA ASP A 347 -30.16 7.67 3.10
C ASP A 347 -29.02 6.92 3.81
N PHE A 348 -29.31 6.36 4.99
CA PHE A 348 -28.36 5.54 5.74
C PHE A 348 -27.92 4.27 5.00
N GLY A 349 -28.75 3.76 4.08
CA GLY A 349 -28.42 2.62 3.24
C GLY A 349 -27.63 2.98 1.98
N ALA A 350 -27.30 4.26 1.74
CA ALA A 350 -26.56 4.72 0.56
C ALA A 350 -25.18 4.05 0.42
N VAL A 351 -24.63 3.61 1.55
CA VAL A 351 -23.26 3.06 1.68
C VAL A 351 -23.19 1.54 1.51
N ASP A 352 -24.31 0.83 1.62
CA ASP A 352 -24.33 -0.65 1.66
C ASP A 352 -23.86 -1.29 0.34
N ASP A 353 -24.07 -0.59 -0.77
CA ASP A 353 -23.65 -0.98 -2.12
C ASP A 353 -22.24 -0.50 -2.49
N MET A 354 -21.58 0.32 -1.65
CA MET A 354 -20.33 0.98 -2.02
C MET A 354 -19.16 -0.02 -2.13
N TYR A 355 -18.39 0.13 -3.19
CA TYR A 355 -17.17 -0.62 -3.45
C TYR A 355 -15.97 0.32 -3.55
N PHE A 356 -14.95 0.02 -2.76
CA PHE A 356 -13.63 0.62 -2.83
C PHE A 356 -12.67 -0.49 -3.25
N SER A 357 -11.83 -0.27 -4.26
CA SER A 357 -10.66 -1.14 -4.40
C SER A 357 -9.71 -0.91 -3.22
N PRO A 358 -8.92 -1.91 -2.82
CA PRO A 358 -7.87 -1.71 -1.83
C PRO A 358 -6.92 -0.56 -2.22
N GLY A 359 -6.47 0.18 -1.23
CA GLY A 359 -5.64 1.39 -1.39
C GLY A 359 -6.33 2.58 -2.07
N ALA A 360 -7.63 2.52 -2.39
CA ALA A 360 -8.29 3.58 -3.19
C ALA A 360 -8.40 4.93 -2.47
N VAL A 361 -8.56 4.93 -1.14
CA VAL A 361 -8.64 6.18 -0.37
C VAL A 361 -7.26 6.80 -0.25
N GLU A 362 -6.27 5.99 0.11
CA GLU A 362 -4.87 6.35 0.28
C GLU A 362 -4.28 6.86 -1.05
N SER A 363 -4.50 6.12 -2.15
CA SER A 363 -4.17 6.55 -3.51
C SER A 363 -4.87 7.85 -3.89
N GLY A 364 -6.15 8.01 -3.52
CA GLY A 364 -6.93 9.22 -3.77
C GLY A 364 -6.37 10.46 -3.07
N ILE A 365 -6.00 10.33 -1.80
CA ILE A 365 -5.38 11.38 -1.00
C ILE A 365 -4.03 11.78 -1.61
N LEU A 366 -3.15 10.80 -1.87
CA LEU A 366 -1.85 11.04 -2.50
C LEU A 366 -1.99 11.68 -3.88
N ALA A 367 -2.98 11.26 -4.68
CA ALA A 367 -3.27 11.82 -5.99
C ALA A 367 -3.70 13.28 -5.93
N LEU A 368 -4.58 13.66 -4.99
CA LEU A 368 -5.01 15.05 -4.81
C LEU A 368 -3.86 15.94 -4.38
N LEU A 369 -3.00 15.47 -3.46
CA LEU A 369 -1.82 16.20 -2.98
C LEU A 369 -0.73 16.36 -4.07
N ARG A 370 -0.48 15.30 -4.86
CA ARG A 370 0.57 15.27 -5.90
C ARG A 370 0.12 15.88 -7.22
N CYS A 371 -0.99 15.40 -7.79
CA CYS A 371 -1.41 15.75 -9.15
C CYS A 371 -2.19 17.04 -9.20
N LYS A 372 -2.81 17.43 -8.06
CA LYS A 372 -3.58 18.66 -7.90
C LYS A 372 -4.61 18.88 -9.01
N ARG A 373 -5.28 17.81 -9.46
CA ARG A 373 -6.27 17.88 -10.54
C ARG A 373 -7.39 16.86 -10.43
N VAL A 374 -8.63 17.34 -10.54
CA VAL A 374 -9.83 16.53 -10.67
C VAL A 374 -10.45 16.72 -12.07
N LEU A 375 -10.57 15.62 -12.80
CA LEU A 375 -11.23 15.52 -14.11
C LEU A 375 -12.68 15.05 -13.90
N THR A 376 -13.68 15.77 -14.41
CA THR A 376 -15.10 15.36 -14.28
C THR A 376 -15.82 15.13 -15.60
N ASP A 377 -16.80 14.22 -15.59
CA ASP A 377 -17.64 13.90 -16.75
C ASP A 377 -18.67 15.00 -17.07
N VAL A 378 -19.17 15.69 -16.04
CA VAL A 378 -20.10 16.82 -16.14
C VAL A 378 -19.77 17.94 -15.14
N THR A 379 -20.24 19.14 -15.48
CA THR A 379 -20.04 20.38 -14.70
C THR A 379 -20.70 20.34 -13.32
N MET A 380 -21.74 19.52 -13.14
CA MET A 380 -22.41 19.35 -11.85
C MET A 380 -21.52 18.68 -10.80
N VAL A 381 -20.67 17.72 -11.17
CA VAL A 381 -19.67 17.13 -10.26
C VAL A 381 -18.68 18.22 -9.81
N GLN A 382 -18.11 18.96 -10.79
CA GLN A 382 -17.16 20.04 -10.54
C GLN A 382 -17.74 21.13 -9.62
N THR A 383 -19.03 21.44 -9.77
CA THR A 383 -19.73 22.46 -8.97
C THR A 383 -20.00 21.99 -7.53
N GLY A 384 -20.11 20.69 -7.29
CA GLY A 384 -20.28 20.10 -5.94
C GLY A 384 -19.01 20.02 -5.10
N LEU A 385 -17.84 20.38 -5.64
CA LEU A 385 -16.57 20.35 -4.92
C LEU A 385 -16.42 21.59 -4.01
N LYS A 386 -15.99 21.39 -2.75
CA LYS A 386 -15.81 22.48 -1.78
C LYS A 386 -14.65 23.38 -2.21
N ARG A 387 -14.96 24.60 -2.72
CA ARG A 387 -13.99 25.59 -3.22
C ARG A 387 -12.85 25.88 -2.23
N GLN A 388 -13.16 26.06 -0.95
CA GLN A 388 -12.16 26.28 0.09
C GLN A 388 -11.10 25.17 0.13
N LEU A 389 -11.49 23.89 0.00
CA LEU A 389 -10.55 22.77 -0.01
C LEU A 389 -9.71 22.72 -1.30
N LEU A 390 -10.33 23.02 -2.46
CA LEU A 390 -9.62 23.16 -3.72
C LEU A 390 -8.55 24.26 -3.63
N GLU A 391 -8.90 25.41 -3.06
CA GLU A 391 -7.99 26.55 -2.86
C GLU A 391 -6.86 26.22 -1.87
N THR A 392 -7.18 25.65 -0.70
CA THR A 392 -6.18 25.29 0.34
C THR A 392 -5.18 24.23 -0.14
N LEU A 393 -5.64 23.22 -0.88
CA LEU A 393 -4.76 22.16 -1.41
C LEU A 393 -4.12 22.55 -2.76
N GLY A 394 -4.63 23.60 -3.41
CA GLY A 394 -4.20 24.08 -4.72
C GLY A 394 -4.61 23.14 -5.87
N ILE A 395 -5.81 22.56 -5.82
CA ILE A 395 -6.33 21.56 -6.75
C ILE A 395 -7.13 22.22 -7.87
N ASP A 396 -6.70 22.03 -9.11
CA ASP A 396 -7.44 22.39 -10.32
C ASP A 396 -8.62 21.44 -10.57
N THR A 397 -9.63 21.94 -11.29
CA THR A 397 -10.75 21.13 -11.78
C THR A 397 -10.96 21.35 -13.27
N TRP A 398 -11.28 20.30 -14.03
CA TRP A 398 -11.59 20.42 -15.46
C TRP A 398 -12.74 19.52 -15.88
N CYS A 399 -13.68 20.08 -16.64
CA CYS A 399 -14.78 19.38 -17.27
C CYS A 399 -14.89 19.79 -18.74
N GLY A 400 -14.61 18.87 -19.66
CA GLY A 400 -14.62 19.16 -21.10
C GLY A 400 -15.99 19.18 -21.76
N VAL A 401 -17.09 18.89 -21.06
CA VAL A 401 -18.39 18.54 -21.68
C VAL A 401 -19.03 19.67 -22.52
N HIS A 402 -18.65 20.92 -22.26
CA HIS A 402 -19.11 22.11 -22.98
C HIS A 402 -18.10 22.65 -24.01
N ASP A 403 -16.88 22.11 -24.08
CA ASP A 403 -15.87 22.56 -25.04
C ASP A 403 -16.30 22.28 -26.48
N ARG A 404 -16.05 23.24 -27.37
CA ARG A 404 -16.30 23.08 -28.82
C ARG A 404 -15.59 21.86 -29.40
N GLU A 405 -14.36 21.60 -28.97
CA GLU A 405 -13.58 20.42 -29.41
C GLU A 405 -14.20 19.10 -28.94
N THR A 406 -14.73 19.03 -27.71
CA THR A 406 -15.48 17.86 -27.23
C THR A 406 -16.74 17.61 -28.07
N HIS A 407 -17.45 18.66 -28.45
CA HIS A 407 -18.61 18.55 -29.34
C HIS A 407 -18.20 17.98 -30.71
N LEU A 408 -17.13 18.51 -31.31
CA LEU A 408 -16.64 18.05 -32.61
C LEU A 408 -16.19 16.58 -32.57
N MET A 409 -15.46 16.18 -31.52
CA MET A 409 -15.05 14.79 -31.30
C MET A 409 -16.26 13.86 -31.11
N SER A 410 -17.22 14.24 -30.25
CA SER A 410 -18.46 13.51 -30.02
C SER A 410 -19.24 13.26 -31.32
N ALA A 411 -19.36 14.27 -32.18
CA ALA A 411 -20.03 14.16 -33.48
C ALA A 411 -19.25 13.33 -34.51
N ALA A 412 -17.91 13.47 -34.57
CA ALA A 412 -17.07 12.76 -35.53
C ALA A 412 -16.89 11.28 -35.21
N GLU A 413 -16.84 10.92 -33.93
CA GLU A 413 -16.56 9.55 -33.47
C GLU A 413 -17.81 8.78 -33.02
N GLY A 414 -18.99 9.42 -33.04
CA GLY A 414 -20.26 8.80 -32.66
C GLY A 414 -20.42 8.49 -31.17
N ILE A 415 -19.62 9.13 -30.30
CA ILE A 415 -19.62 8.94 -28.85
C ILE A 415 -20.33 10.08 -28.12
N THR A 416 -20.73 9.89 -26.86
CA THR A 416 -21.36 10.95 -26.06
C THR A 416 -20.39 12.07 -25.72
N ARG A 417 -20.91 13.28 -25.43
CA ARG A 417 -20.08 14.42 -24.98
C ARG A 417 -19.29 14.13 -23.70
N SER A 418 -19.84 13.35 -22.78
CA SER A 418 -19.13 12.96 -21.56
C SER A 418 -17.99 11.97 -21.88
N ALA A 419 -18.22 10.99 -22.76
CA ALA A 419 -17.16 10.09 -23.23
C ALA A 419 -16.04 10.85 -23.97
N ALA A 420 -16.40 11.74 -24.92
CA ALA A 420 -15.44 12.61 -25.60
C ALA A 420 -14.71 13.55 -24.61
N GLY A 421 -15.39 14.00 -23.56
CA GLY A 421 -14.80 14.78 -22.46
C GLY A 421 -13.73 13.99 -21.70
N ILE A 422 -14.00 12.74 -21.35
CA ILE A 422 -13.00 11.84 -20.73
C ILE A 422 -11.83 11.58 -21.70
N ARG A 423 -12.10 11.30 -22.97
CA ARG A 423 -11.06 11.09 -24.00
C ARG A 423 -10.14 12.31 -24.16
N ARG A 424 -10.69 13.53 -24.20
CA ARG A 424 -9.91 14.77 -24.21
C ARG A 424 -9.19 15.02 -22.87
N GLY A 425 -9.79 14.67 -21.75
CA GLY A 425 -9.14 14.73 -20.43
C GLY A 425 -7.88 13.86 -20.38
N TRP A 426 -7.98 12.60 -20.83
CA TRP A 426 -6.84 11.70 -20.99
C TRP A 426 -5.77 12.28 -21.92
N GLN A 427 -6.15 12.70 -23.14
CA GLN A 427 -5.22 13.29 -24.11
C GLN A 427 -4.49 14.55 -23.60
N LYS A 428 -5.15 15.33 -22.74
CA LYS A 428 -4.63 16.61 -22.23
C LYS A 428 -3.81 16.50 -20.95
N PHE A 429 -4.15 15.56 -20.07
CA PHE A 429 -3.57 15.47 -18.72
C PHE A 429 -2.87 14.13 -18.41
N GLY A 430 -2.98 13.14 -19.29
CA GLY A 430 -2.36 11.83 -19.08
C GLY A 430 -2.82 11.17 -17.79
N ASN A 431 -1.88 10.66 -17.00
CA ASN A 431 -2.15 9.89 -15.78
C ASN A 431 -2.39 10.78 -14.54
N ASP A 432 -1.94 12.04 -14.54
CA ASP A 432 -1.96 12.95 -13.37
C ASP A 432 -3.35 13.58 -13.14
N VAL A 433 -4.37 12.72 -12.96
CA VAL A 433 -5.75 13.11 -12.67
C VAL A 433 -6.42 12.15 -11.69
N VAL A 434 -7.25 12.71 -10.80
CA VAL A 434 -8.36 11.99 -10.16
C VAL A 434 -9.58 12.14 -11.06
N LEU A 435 -10.11 11.03 -11.58
CA LEU A 435 -11.29 11.00 -12.45
C LEU A 435 -12.55 10.82 -11.60
N SER A 436 -13.49 11.77 -11.66
CA SER A 436 -14.77 11.73 -10.93
C SER A 436 -15.96 11.81 -11.87
N ILE A 437 -16.67 10.69 -12.02
CA ILE A 437 -17.78 10.48 -12.94
C ILE A 437 -19.06 10.34 -12.14
N GLY A 438 -19.97 11.31 -12.28
CA GLY A 438 -21.20 11.39 -11.48
C GLY A 438 -22.49 11.26 -12.27
N ASP A 439 -22.48 11.33 -13.60
CA ASP A 439 -23.71 11.37 -14.41
C ASP A 439 -23.73 10.29 -15.48
N ALA A 440 -22.70 10.20 -16.33
CA ALA A 440 -22.76 9.42 -17.57
C ALA A 440 -22.15 8.01 -17.44
N PRO A 441 -22.93 6.92 -17.58
CA PRO A 441 -22.38 5.55 -17.70
C PRO A 441 -21.37 5.42 -18.85
N THR A 442 -21.61 6.12 -19.97
CA THR A 442 -20.71 6.15 -21.12
C THR A 442 -19.34 6.78 -20.82
N ALA A 443 -19.23 7.63 -19.80
CA ALA A 443 -17.92 8.14 -19.35
C ALA A 443 -17.12 7.06 -18.61
N ILE A 444 -17.78 6.17 -17.86
CA ILE A 444 -17.12 4.99 -17.27
C ILE A 444 -16.68 4.03 -18.38
N ALA A 445 -17.58 3.71 -19.32
CA ALA A 445 -17.26 2.80 -20.42
C ALA A 445 -16.03 3.27 -21.22
N GLU A 446 -15.97 4.56 -21.55
CA GLU A 446 -14.81 5.14 -22.22
C GLU A 446 -13.55 5.14 -21.34
N ALA A 447 -13.66 5.47 -20.05
CA ALA A 447 -12.51 5.40 -19.13
C ALA A 447 -11.94 3.97 -19.05
N VAL A 448 -12.79 2.96 -18.86
CA VAL A 448 -12.39 1.55 -18.81
C VAL A 448 -11.74 1.10 -20.13
N ARG A 449 -12.30 1.52 -21.28
CA ARG A 449 -11.72 1.26 -22.61
C ARG A 449 -10.33 1.86 -22.75
N LEU A 450 -10.14 3.12 -22.34
CA LEU A 450 -8.84 3.81 -22.36
C LEU A 450 -7.81 3.16 -21.42
N ILE A 451 -8.23 2.71 -20.25
CA ILE A 451 -7.37 2.01 -19.28
C ILE A 451 -6.89 0.65 -19.82
N ARG A 452 -7.79 -0.12 -20.45
CA ARG A 452 -7.50 -1.45 -20.97
C ARG A 452 -6.75 -1.42 -22.31
N ASP A 453 -7.31 -0.74 -23.30
CA ASP A 453 -6.85 -0.84 -24.70
C ASP A 453 -5.68 0.10 -24.98
N HIS A 454 -5.69 1.28 -24.33
CA HIS A 454 -4.69 2.33 -24.56
C HIS A 454 -3.69 2.48 -23.40
N GLY A 455 -3.86 1.76 -22.29
CA GLY A 455 -2.91 1.78 -21.18
C GLY A 455 -3.02 2.98 -20.23
N TRP A 456 -4.11 3.74 -20.26
CA TRP A 456 -4.31 4.88 -19.35
C TRP A 456 -4.27 4.46 -17.87
N ARG A 457 -3.62 5.25 -17.01
CA ARG A 457 -3.50 5.02 -15.55
C ARG A 457 -3.85 6.28 -14.75
N PRO A 458 -5.12 6.75 -14.78
CA PRO A 458 -5.56 7.78 -13.84
C PRO A 458 -5.34 7.30 -12.40
N GLN A 459 -4.93 8.20 -11.52
CA GLN A 459 -4.52 7.86 -10.14
C GLN A 459 -5.66 7.24 -9.33
N LEU A 460 -6.90 7.67 -9.60
CA LEU A 460 -8.12 7.15 -9.00
C LEU A 460 -9.29 7.37 -9.97
N VAL A 461 -10.19 6.39 -10.07
CA VAL A 461 -11.47 6.51 -10.79
C VAL A 461 -12.66 6.36 -9.84
N ILE A 462 -13.35 7.46 -9.58
CA ILE A 462 -14.64 7.49 -8.87
C ILE A 462 -15.74 7.41 -9.92
N GLY A 463 -16.44 6.27 -9.99
CA GLY A 463 -17.52 6.02 -10.95
C GLY A 463 -18.84 5.80 -10.27
N LEU A 464 -19.62 6.87 -10.07
CA LEU A 464 -20.92 6.86 -9.38
C LEU A 464 -22.06 7.50 -10.21
N PRO A 465 -22.25 7.18 -11.50
CA PRO A 465 -23.40 7.66 -12.26
C PRO A 465 -24.72 7.15 -11.66
N VAL A 466 -25.76 7.99 -11.70
CA VAL A 466 -27.14 7.59 -11.41
C VAL A 466 -27.80 7.07 -12.69
N GLY A 467 -28.73 6.12 -12.57
CA GLY A 467 -29.57 5.72 -13.71
C GLY A 467 -29.87 4.22 -13.77
N PHE A 468 -30.72 3.85 -14.73
CA PHE A 468 -31.25 2.49 -14.90
C PHE A 468 -30.78 1.80 -16.20
N VAL A 469 -30.13 2.52 -17.11
CA VAL A 469 -29.74 2.02 -18.45
C VAL A 469 -28.23 2.07 -18.57
N GLY A 470 -27.57 0.91 -18.66
CA GLY A 470 -26.10 0.78 -18.75
C GLY A 470 -25.35 1.09 -17.44
N THR A 471 -25.98 1.77 -16.48
CA THR A 471 -25.38 2.20 -15.22
C THR A 471 -24.82 1.04 -14.40
N ARG A 472 -25.54 -0.09 -14.28
CA ARG A 472 -25.08 -1.23 -13.50
C ARG A 472 -23.89 -1.88 -14.16
N GLU A 473 -24.01 -2.14 -15.46
CA GLU A 473 -23.06 -2.82 -16.32
C GLU A 473 -21.72 -2.09 -16.32
N THR A 474 -21.71 -0.77 -16.55
CA THR A 474 -20.47 0.02 -16.57
C THR A 474 -19.80 0.12 -15.20
N LYS A 475 -20.57 0.21 -14.10
CA LYS A 475 -20.01 0.18 -12.74
C LYS A 475 -19.38 -1.17 -12.43
N ASP A 476 -19.99 -2.25 -12.90
CA ASP A 476 -19.48 -3.60 -12.79
C ASP A 476 -18.19 -3.82 -13.63
N GLU A 477 -18.12 -3.22 -14.82
CA GLU A 477 -16.90 -3.17 -15.63
C GLU A 477 -15.77 -2.40 -14.94
N LEU A 478 -16.07 -1.24 -14.37
CA LEU A 478 -15.14 -0.48 -13.55
C LEU A 478 -14.71 -1.28 -12.33
N ARG A 479 -15.64 -1.92 -11.60
CA ARG A 479 -15.33 -2.78 -10.45
C ARG A 479 -14.32 -3.88 -10.80
N ARG A 480 -14.36 -4.42 -12.02
CA ARG A 480 -13.41 -5.42 -12.54
C ARG A 480 -12.13 -4.83 -13.18
N CYS A 481 -11.97 -3.51 -13.22
CA CYS A 481 -10.82 -2.82 -13.82
C CYS A 481 -9.60 -2.78 -12.87
N LEU A 482 -8.89 -3.91 -12.74
CA LEU A 482 -7.76 -4.10 -11.80
C LEU A 482 -6.52 -3.23 -12.08
N GLN A 483 -6.51 -2.49 -13.19
CA GLN A 483 -5.36 -1.67 -13.60
C GLN A 483 -5.24 -0.33 -12.84
N VAL A 484 -6.31 0.13 -12.17
CA VAL A 484 -6.36 1.42 -11.47
C VAL A 484 -7.08 1.32 -10.11
N PRO A 485 -6.78 2.21 -9.16
CA PRO A 485 -7.58 2.39 -7.96
C PRO A 485 -8.95 2.97 -8.34
N ARG A 486 -10.02 2.54 -7.67
CA ARG A 486 -11.38 2.94 -8.03
C ARG A 486 -12.39 2.83 -6.91
N ILE A 487 -13.39 3.72 -6.96
CA ILE A 487 -14.53 3.78 -6.04
C ILE A 487 -15.80 3.78 -6.89
N THR A 488 -16.73 2.87 -6.60
CA THR A 488 -18.02 2.74 -7.33
C THR A 488 -19.06 2.11 -6.39
N ASN A 489 -20.21 1.67 -6.91
CA ASN A 489 -21.20 0.92 -6.13
C ASN A 489 -21.94 -0.13 -6.98
N SER A 490 -22.55 -1.12 -6.33
CA SER A 490 -23.57 -1.94 -6.98
C SER A 490 -24.84 -1.13 -7.20
N GLY A 491 -25.38 -1.15 -8.42
CA GLY A 491 -26.72 -0.65 -8.69
C GLY A 491 -26.85 0.75 -9.29
N THR A 492 -28.05 1.31 -9.14
CA THR A 492 -28.55 2.47 -9.90
C THR A 492 -28.42 3.80 -9.16
N ARG A 493 -28.17 3.76 -7.84
CA ARG A 493 -27.92 4.94 -6.99
C ARG A 493 -26.56 5.57 -7.28
N GLY A 494 -26.45 6.87 -7.10
CA GLY A 494 -25.27 7.66 -7.47
C GLY A 494 -25.69 9.10 -7.76
N GLY A 495 -24.99 9.74 -8.69
CA GLY A 495 -25.26 11.10 -9.15
C GLY A 495 -24.06 12.01 -8.93
N SER A 496 -24.09 13.19 -9.56
CA SER A 496 -23.06 14.22 -9.36
C SER A 496 -22.81 14.56 -7.88
N PRO A 497 -23.83 14.63 -6.99
CA PRO A 497 -23.60 14.84 -5.56
C PRO A 497 -22.78 13.73 -4.90
N TRP A 498 -23.00 12.46 -5.27
CA TRP A 498 -22.26 11.34 -4.69
C TRP A 498 -20.79 11.36 -5.11
N ALA A 499 -20.54 11.54 -6.41
CA ALA A 499 -19.18 11.65 -6.95
C ALA A 499 -18.41 12.84 -6.36
N ALA A 500 -19.07 13.99 -6.18
CA ALA A 500 -18.50 15.15 -5.52
C ALA A 500 -18.21 14.89 -4.02
N SER A 501 -19.12 14.22 -3.31
CA SER A 501 -18.94 13.91 -1.87
C SER A 501 -17.82 12.92 -1.58
N VAL A 502 -17.51 11.99 -2.49
CA VAL A 502 -16.29 11.16 -2.39
C VAL A 502 -15.03 12.02 -2.51
N VAL A 503 -14.94 12.89 -3.52
CA VAL A 503 -13.78 13.79 -3.70
C VAL A 503 -13.64 14.76 -2.50
N ASN A 504 -14.75 15.30 -2.00
CA ASN A 504 -14.75 16.15 -0.81
C ASN A 504 -14.27 15.43 0.46
N GLY A 505 -14.61 14.14 0.61
CA GLY A 505 -14.07 13.31 1.70
C GLY A 505 -12.56 13.17 1.61
N LEU A 506 -12.06 12.74 0.45
CA LEU A 506 -10.62 12.60 0.18
C LEU A 506 -9.84 13.91 0.42
N MET A 507 -10.38 15.07 0.02
CA MET A 507 -9.74 16.36 0.29
C MET A 507 -9.66 16.70 1.79
N ILE A 508 -10.65 16.29 2.60
CA ILE A 508 -10.65 16.51 4.05
C ILE A 508 -9.64 15.60 4.73
N ASP A 509 -9.60 14.33 4.35
CA ASP A 509 -8.62 13.38 4.90
C ASP A 509 -7.19 13.79 4.51
N ALA A 510 -6.98 14.30 3.30
CA ALA A 510 -5.71 14.88 2.86
C ALA A 510 -5.26 16.08 3.72
N LEU A 511 -6.17 17.03 3.99
CA LEU A 511 -5.89 18.20 4.84
C LEU A 511 -5.62 17.79 6.30
N ASN A 512 -6.40 16.85 6.84
CA ASN A 512 -6.24 16.34 8.19
C ASN A 512 -4.94 15.55 8.37
N GLN A 513 -4.51 14.78 7.36
CA GLN A 513 -3.20 14.12 7.38
C GLN A 513 -2.07 15.14 7.46
N LEU A 514 -2.09 16.17 6.61
CA LEU A 514 -1.08 17.24 6.63
C LEU A 514 -0.99 17.90 8.02
N ALA A 515 -2.12 18.36 8.58
CA ALA A 515 -2.16 18.94 9.93
C ALA A 515 -1.72 17.96 11.04
N GLY A 516 -2.01 16.66 10.88
CA GLY A 516 -1.63 15.62 11.82
C GLY A 516 -0.12 15.34 11.90
N TYR A 517 0.65 15.71 10.86
CA TYR A 517 2.12 15.64 10.87
C TYR A 517 2.80 16.77 11.65
N GLU A 518 2.06 17.80 12.08
CA GLU A 518 2.62 19.00 12.74
C GLU A 518 2.25 19.11 14.22
N ALA A 519 1.21 18.39 14.64
CA ALA A 519 0.85 18.23 16.05
C ALA A 519 1.74 17.19 16.78
N ARG A 520 2.84 16.76 16.14
CA ARG A 520 3.81 15.74 16.59
C ARG A 520 5.23 16.29 16.47
#